data_AF-A0A183HCG8-F1
#
_entry.id   AF-A0A183HCG8-F1
#
_cell.length_a   1.000
_cell.length_b   1.000
_cell.length_c   1.000
_cell.angle_alpha   90.00
_cell.angle_beta   90.00
_cell.angle_gamma   90.00
#
_symmetry.space_group_name_H-M   'P 1'
#
loop_
_entity.id
_entity.type
_entity.pdbx_description
1 polymer ?
#
loop_
_entity_poly.entity_id
_entity_poly.type
_entity_poly.pdbx_seq_one_letter_code
_entity_poly.pdbx_strand_id
1 'polypeptide(L)'
;MVAWDAHLKRDKSIIVDLFTGQLRSTLTCLNCNAISCRFDAFTCLQLPIPIDHLLLISVVVVKRDGQIPIRYAFRLTYDTTIGMFKNKLAEACSLLPNSFQILCLNRAGQMMQGVSESVDDDNSSISVYPNDALLYAFELPAEEDQSNPQCFIAAPTVIAAHRKMQYNDSYLLGATRGCTARVFGVPLILRFTPGKTTGNKLYEEVWLHVSRFLKNSGVGKQQRIREANRAIDAAEDIRNGYPFDLCCVKLSFEWCSKCAWPAFCRGCVILSNNEIIEDCLMAVAIDWKPTALYLRYQHSVELLCRDDASVLQAWEIHYRPCSLLSCLNDFMQAECLDDEIMCKPCGKKCPATKALAIWRLPKILVRFYHMYVSKIFV
;
A
#
# COMPACT_ATOMS: atom_id res chain seq x y z
N MET A 1 54.89 -7.41 4.78
CA MET A 1 55.39 -8.22 5.92
C MET A 1 55.86 -7.34 7.08
N VAL A 2 56.75 -6.36 6.86
CA VAL A 2 57.33 -5.50 7.92
C VAL A 2 56.31 -4.87 8.89
N ALA A 3 55.18 -4.35 8.39
CA ALA A 3 54.19 -3.70 9.25
C ALA A 3 53.48 -4.67 10.22
N TRP A 4 53.25 -5.92 9.80
CA TRP A 4 52.64 -6.93 10.66
C TRP A 4 53.63 -7.44 11.70
N ASP A 5 54.89 -7.68 11.30
CA ASP A 5 55.94 -8.11 12.22
C ASP A 5 56.20 -7.04 13.30
N ALA A 6 56.11 -5.75 12.93
CA ALA A 6 56.20 -4.63 13.88
C ALA A 6 54.98 -4.53 14.83
N HIS A 7 53.79 -4.97 14.40
CA HIS A 7 52.63 -5.08 15.28
C HIS A 7 52.80 -6.26 16.25
N LEU A 8 53.19 -7.44 15.76
CA LEU A 8 53.43 -8.62 16.60
C LEU A 8 54.54 -8.43 17.63
N LYS A 9 55.57 -7.62 17.34
CA LYS A 9 56.61 -7.28 18.32
C LYS A 9 56.10 -6.45 19.50
N ARG A 10 54.99 -5.72 19.31
CA ARG A 10 54.37 -4.89 20.36
C ARG A 10 53.29 -5.67 21.11
N ASP A 11 52.41 -6.35 20.38
CA ASP A 11 51.18 -6.91 20.92
C ASP A 11 51.04 -8.41 20.59
N LYS A 12 51.93 -9.25 21.11
CA LYS A 12 51.86 -10.71 20.89
C LYS A 12 50.92 -11.35 21.91
N SER A 13 49.77 -11.86 21.45
CA SER A 13 48.86 -12.63 22.29
C SER A 13 48.07 -13.66 21.47
N ILE A 14 47.49 -14.66 22.15
CA ILE A 14 46.60 -15.65 21.52
C ILE A 14 45.39 -14.98 20.85
N ILE A 15 44.91 -13.88 21.42
CA ILE A 15 43.81 -13.11 20.84
C ILE A 15 44.25 -12.50 19.51
N VAL A 16 45.44 -11.90 19.46
CA VAL A 16 45.97 -11.32 18.22
C VAL A 16 46.19 -12.39 17.15
N ASP A 17 46.67 -13.57 17.53
CA ASP A 17 46.93 -14.67 16.59
C ASP A 17 45.65 -15.27 15.99
N LEU A 18 44.54 -15.26 16.74
CA LEU A 18 43.27 -15.87 16.33
C LEU A 18 42.33 -14.86 15.67
N PHE A 19 42.25 -13.64 16.20
CA PHE A 19 41.15 -12.71 16.00
C PHE A 19 41.55 -11.39 15.34
N THR A 20 42.84 -11.10 15.18
CA THR A 20 43.30 -9.84 14.56
C THR A 20 43.58 -10.01 13.07
N GLY A 21 42.95 -9.15 12.26
CA GLY A 21 43.27 -8.95 10.86
C GLY A 21 44.09 -7.68 10.62
N GLN A 22 44.40 -7.40 9.36
CA GLN A 22 45.07 -6.16 8.96
C GLN A 22 44.32 -5.50 7.80
N LEU A 23 43.99 -4.23 7.95
CA LEU A 23 43.49 -3.36 6.89
C LEU A 23 44.66 -2.70 6.17
N ARG A 24 44.45 -2.41 4.90
CA ARG A 24 45.27 -1.52 4.09
C ARG A 24 44.42 -0.32 3.70
N SER A 25 44.75 0.85 4.23
CA SER A 25 44.20 2.13 3.82
C SER A 25 45.04 2.70 2.69
N THR A 26 44.44 2.91 1.52
CA THR A 26 45.09 3.49 0.35
C THR A 26 44.53 4.88 0.10
N LEU A 27 45.42 5.87 0.03
CA LEU A 27 45.10 7.25 -0.31
C LEU A 27 45.71 7.59 -1.67
N THR A 28 44.88 8.04 -2.61
CA THR A 28 45.29 8.44 -3.96
C THR A 28 45.00 9.92 -4.16
N CYS A 29 46.03 10.70 -4.47
CA CYS A 29 45.86 12.13 -4.77
C CYS A 29 45.26 12.32 -6.16
N LEU A 30 44.18 13.09 -6.29
CA LEU A 30 43.53 13.33 -7.59
C LEU A 30 44.26 14.33 -8.50
N ASN A 31 45.27 15.04 -7.97
CA ASN A 31 46.06 16.00 -8.76
C ASN A 31 47.31 15.38 -9.39
N CYS A 32 48.00 14.48 -8.67
CA CYS A 32 49.27 13.88 -9.14
C CYS A 32 49.26 12.34 -9.18
N ASN A 33 48.13 11.70 -8.85
CA ASN A 33 47.95 10.25 -8.79
C ASN A 33 48.95 9.51 -7.88
N ALA A 34 49.62 10.24 -6.97
CA ALA A 34 50.49 9.61 -5.99
C ALA A 34 49.67 8.79 -5.00
N ILE A 35 50.11 7.55 -4.78
CA ILE A 35 49.47 6.58 -3.91
C ILE A 35 50.27 6.46 -2.61
N SER A 36 49.60 6.55 -1.48
CA SER A 36 50.17 6.24 -0.17
C SER A 36 49.35 5.16 0.53
N CYS A 37 50.01 4.28 1.26
CA CYS A 37 49.36 3.17 1.96
C CYS A 37 49.70 3.19 3.45
N ARG A 38 48.71 2.90 4.29
CA ARG A 38 48.88 2.63 5.72
C ARG A 38 48.27 1.28 6.07
N PHE A 39 48.89 0.57 7.00
CA PHE A 39 48.45 -0.73 7.44
C PHE A 39 48.09 -0.66 8.92
N ASP A 40 46.85 -1.01 9.23
CA ASP A 40 46.30 -0.91 10.58
C ASP A 40 45.73 -2.27 11.00
N ALA A 41 46.03 -2.69 12.22
CA ALA A 41 45.48 -3.93 12.77
C ALA A 41 44.03 -3.70 13.20
N PHE A 42 43.17 -4.71 13.02
CA PHE A 42 41.78 -4.64 13.46
C PHE A 42 41.36 -5.92 14.18
N THR A 43 40.55 -5.76 15.22
CA THR A 43 39.80 -6.83 15.90
C THR A 43 38.30 -6.63 15.76
N CYS A 44 37.83 -5.60 15.06
CA CYS A 44 36.40 -5.34 14.88
C CYS A 44 36.23 -4.51 13.60
N LEU A 45 35.28 -4.88 12.75
CA LEU A 45 34.92 -4.11 11.55
C LEU A 45 33.44 -3.74 11.61
N GLN A 46 33.13 -2.47 11.39
CA GLN A 46 31.74 -2.05 11.24
C GLN A 46 31.46 -2.00 9.75
N LEU A 47 30.55 -2.85 9.29
CA LEU A 47 30.20 -2.89 7.87
C LEU A 47 28.90 -2.12 7.67
N PRO A 48 28.83 -1.26 6.63
CA PRO A 48 27.57 -0.67 6.25
C PRO A 48 26.61 -1.78 5.80
N ILE A 49 25.36 -1.71 6.25
CA ILE A 49 24.28 -2.47 5.63
C ILE A 49 23.87 -1.64 4.42
N PRO A 50 23.90 -2.18 3.18
CA PRO A 50 23.34 -1.48 2.04
C PRO A 50 21.85 -1.24 2.31
N ILE A 51 21.47 0.02 2.40
CA ILE A 51 20.09 0.45 2.56
C ILE A 51 19.58 0.81 1.18
N ASP A 52 18.66 0.02 0.65
CA ASP A 52 17.94 0.42 -0.55
C ASP A 52 16.97 1.55 -0.19
N HIS A 53 17.20 2.76 -0.71
CA HIS A 53 16.30 3.92 -0.56
C HIS A 53 15.03 3.80 -1.42
N LEU A 54 14.50 2.58 -1.53
CA LEU A 54 13.35 2.26 -2.36
C LEU A 54 12.18 1.83 -1.47
N LEU A 55 11.04 2.47 -1.68
CA LEU A 55 9.75 2.09 -1.14
C LEU A 55 9.20 0.89 -1.89
N LEU A 56 8.75 -0.14 -1.18
CA LEU A 56 7.92 -1.20 -1.72
C LEU A 56 6.45 -0.83 -1.55
N ILE A 57 5.79 -0.54 -2.67
CA ILE A 57 4.38 -0.13 -2.69
C ILE A 57 3.57 -1.21 -3.38
N SER A 58 2.58 -1.76 -2.66
CA SER A 58 1.60 -2.69 -3.22
C SER A 58 0.26 -2.02 -3.41
N VAL A 59 -0.34 -2.18 -4.58
CA VAL A 59 -1.64 -1.61 -4.94
C VAL A 59 -2.54 -2.70 -5.54
N VAL A 60 -3.80 -2.74 -5.10
CA VAL A 60 -4.81 -3.67 -5.61
C VAL A 60 -5.64 -2.95 -6.66
N VAL A 61 -5.62 -3.45 -7.89
CA VAL A 61 -6.40 -2.92 -9.01
C VAL A 61 -7.74 -3.64 -9.10
N VAL A 62 -8.82 -2.88 -9.00
CA VAL A 62 -10.21 -3.33 -9.11
C VAL A 62 -10.78 -2.84 -10.44
N LYS A 63 -10.99 -3.78 -11.36
CA LYS A 63 -11.60 -3.52 -12.67
C LYS A 63 -13.13 -3.54 -12.60
N ARG A 64 -13.80 -2.89 -13.55
CA ARG A 64 -15.27 -2.85 -13.64
C ARG A 64 -15.89 -4.12 -14.22
N ASP A 65 -15.09 -5.02 -14.78
CA ASP A 65 -15.51 -6.28 -15.39
C ASP A 65 -16.02 -7.34 -14.39
N GLY A 66 -15.91 -7.08 -13.09
CA GLY A 66 -16.36 -7.99 -12.03
C GLY A 66 -15.41 -9.16 -11.77
N GLN A 67 -14.24 -9.19 -12.43
CA GLN A 67 -13.21 -10.18 -12.16
C GLN A 67 -12.57 -9.98 -10.78
N ILE A 68 -11.75 -10.96 -10.38
CA ILE A 68 -11.01 -10.90 -9.12
C ILE A 68 -9.95 -9.79 -9.22
N PRO A 69 -9.87 -8.86 -8.25
CA PRO A 69 -8.87 -7.81 -8.22
C PRO A 69 -7.45 -8.36 -8.27
N ILE A 70 -6.54 -7.62 -8.91
CA ILE A 70 -5.15 -8.01 -9.09
C ILE A 70 -4.24 -7.08 -8.28
N ARG A 71 -3.35 -7.63 -7.46
CA ARG A 71 -2.34 -6.87 -6.74
C ARG A 71 -1.07 -6.77 -7.57
N TYR A 72 -0.55 -5.55 -7.66
CA TYR A 72 0.75 -5.22 -8.24
C TYR A 72 1.65 -4.68 -7.14
N ALA A 73 2.97 -4.86 -7.29
CA ALA A 73 3.93 -4.22 -6.39
C ALA A 73 5.07 -3.58 -7.17
N PHE A 74 5.50 -2.41 -6.69
CA PHE A 74 6.52 -1.60 -7.32
C PHE A 74 7.57 -1.20 -6.29
N ARG A 75 8.84 -1.19 -6.72
CA ARG A 75 9.93 -0.58 -5.97
C ARG A 75 10.19 0.81 -6.55
N LEU A 76 9.94 1.84 -5.76
CA LEU A 76 9.97 3.24 -6.20
C LEU A 76 10.85 4.06 -5.27
N THR A 77 11.47 5.09 -5.79
CA THR A 77 12.25 6.04 -5.00
C THR A 77 11.32 7.02 -4.27
N TYR A 78 11.79 7.62 -3.17
CA TYR A 78 11.00 8.58 -2.37
C TYR A 78 10.62 9.86 -3.13
N ASP A 79 11.40 10.24 -4.15
CA ASP A 79 11.15 11.39 -5.03
C ASP A 79 10.20 11.07 -6.20
N THR A 80 9.79 9.82 -6.37
CA THR A 80 8.81 9.46 -7.41
C THR A 80 7.49 10.19 -7.15
N THR A 81 6.98 10.90 -8.15
CA THR A 81 5.70 11.60 -8.08
C THR A 81 4.52 10.65 -8.29
N ILE A 82 3.34 11.03 -7.81
CA ILE A 82 2.11 10.25 -7.97
C ILE A 82 1.76 10.07 -9.45
N GLY A 83 1.96 11.07 -10.31
CA GLY A 83 1.75 10.96 -11.75
C GLY A 83 2.65 9.89 -12.41
N MET A 84 3.94 9.84 -12.03
CA MET A 84 4.85 8.79 -12.53
C MET A 84 4.43 7.40 -12.06
N PHE A 85 3.94 7.28 -10.83
CA PHE A 85 3.40 6.04 -10.31
C PHE A 85 2.13 5.59 -11.03
N LYS A 86 1.18 6.51 -11.28
CA LYS A 86 -0.03 6.24 -12.08
C LYS A 86 0.34 5.73 -13.48
N ASN A 87 1.34 6.33 -14.14
CA ASN A 87 1.81 5.86 -15.45
C ASN A 87 2.39 4.44 -15.40
N LYS A 88 3.26 4.14 -14.42
CA LYS A 88 3.81 2.78 -14.25
C LYS A 88 2.72 1.75 -13.95
N LEU A 89 1.73 2.13 -13.14
CA LEU A 89 0.59 1.26 -12.83
C LEU A 89 -0.25 1.02 -14.09
N ALA A 90 -0.56 2.07 -14.84
CA ALA A 90 -1.33 2.04 -16.08
C ALA A 90 -0.72 1.09 -17.12
N GLU A 91 0.59 1.19 -17.33
CA GLU A 91 1.36 0.28 -18.20
C GLU A 91 1.25 -1.17 -17.73
N ALA A 92 1.40 -1.43 -16.42
CA ALA A 92 1.34 -2.78 -15.87
C ALA A 92 -0.06 -3.40 -15.97
N CYS A 93 -1.13 -2.63 -15.75
CA CYS A 93 -2.50 -3.14 -15.74
C CYS A 93 -3.24 -3.03 -17.10
N SER A 94 -2.56 -2.49 -18.12
CA SER A 94 -3.10 -2.18 -19.45
C SER A 94 -4.33 -1.27 -19.38
N LEU A 95 -4.29 -0.26 -18.51
CA LEU A 95 -5.31 0.78 -18.37
C LEU A 95 -4.70 2.14 -18.76
N LEU A 96 -5.55 3.16 -18.92
CA LEU A 96 -5.10 4.54 -19.13
C LEU A 96 -4.84 5.22 -17.77
N PRO A 97 -3.84 6.09 -17.62
CA PRO A 97 -3.53 6.75 -16.34
C PRO A 97 -4.71 7.51 -15.71
N ASN A 98 -5.59 8.08 -16.54
CA ASN A 98 -6.77 8.83 -16.10
C ASN A 98 -8.02 7.96 -15.91
N SER A 99 -7.92 6.65 -16.18
CA SER A 99 -9.05 5.72 -16.13
C SER A 99 -9.23 5.02 -14.79
N PHE A 100 -8.49 5.42 -13.76
CA PHE A 100 -8.65 4.88 -12.41
C PHE A 100 -8.39 5.93 -11.35
N GLN A 101 -8.99 5.72 -10.17
CA GLN A 101 -8.75 6.54 -8.98
C GLN A 101 -8.15 5.67 -7.87
N ILE A 102 -7.13 6.20 -7.20
CA ILE A 102 -6.45 5.50 -6.09
C ILE A 102 -7.07 5.95 -4.77
N LEU A 103 -7.56 4.99 -3.98
CA LEU A 103 -8.08 5.20 -2.64
C LEU A 103 -7.18 4.53 -1.60
N CYS A 104 -7.00 5.21 -0.48
CA CYS A 104 -6.20 4.75 0.65
C CYS A 104 -7.12 4.29 1.78
N LEU A 105 -7.04 3.02 2.13
CA LEU A 105 -7.81 2.42 3.22
C LEU A 105 -6.87 2.06 4.37
N ASN A 106 -7.36 2.20 5.60
CA ASN A 106 -6.69 1.60 6.74
C ASN A 106 -6.93 0.07 6.77
N ARG A 107 -6.26 -0.64 7.70
CA ARG A 107 -6.44 -2.09 7.88
C ARG A 107 -7.87 -2.50 8.25
N ALA A 108 -8.70 -1.56 8.72
CA ALA A 108 -10.11 -1.78 9.03
C ALA A 108 -11.05 -1.51 7.84
N GLY A 109 -10.53 -1.18 6.65
CA GLY A 109 -11.30 -0.88 5.45
C GLY A 109 -11.92 0.52 5.44
N GLN A 110 -11.55 1.39 6.38
CA GLN A 110 -12.03 2.77 6.43
C GLN A 110 -11.10 3.67 5.62
N MET A 111 -11.70 4.61 4.88
CA MET A 111 -10.95 5.64 4.17
C MET A 111 -10.15 6.50 5.15
N MET A 112 -8.88 6.71 4.85
CA MET A 112 -8.04 7.59 5.65
C MET A 112 -8.34 9.05 5.31
N GLN A 113 -8.71 9.84 6.33
CA GLN A 113 -8.98 11.27 6.18
C GLN A 113 -7.66 12.04 5.99
N GLY A 114 -7.65 13.03 5.08
CA GLY A 114 -6.51 13.92 4.83
C GLY A 114 -5.47 13.41 3.83
N VAL A 115 -5.63 12.19 3.28
CA VAL A 115 -4.76 11.64 2.22
C VAL A 115 -5.33 11.86 0.82
N SER A 116 -6.66 12.00 0.68
CA SER A 116 -7.31 12.14 -0.62
C SER A 116 -6.89 13.40 -1.40
N GLU A 117 -6.81 14.54 -0.73
CA GLU A 117 -6.51 15.83 -1.39
C GLU A 117 -5.08 15.89 -1.96
N SER A 118 -4.12 15.26 -1.28
CA SER A 118 -2.73 15.16 -1.74
C SER A 118 -2.50 14.04 -2.74
N VAL A 119 -3.41 13.06 -2.83
CA VAL A 119 -3.36 11.97 -3.82
C VAL A 119 -3.91 12.40 -5.19
N ASP A 120 -4.80 13.39 -5.20
CA ASP A 120 -5.33 13.98 -6.42
C ASP A 120 -4.32 14.93 -7.10
N ASP A 121 -3.28 15.39 -6.39
CA ASP A 121 -2.17 16.16 -6.98
C ASP A 121 -1.07 15.25 -7.54
N ASP A 122 -0.97 15.18 -8.87
CA ASP A 122 0.01 14.34 -9.56
C ASP A 122 1.48 14.72 -9.28
N ASN A 123 1.75 15.95 -8.82
CA ASN A 123 3.10 16.42 -8.50
C ASN A 123 3.53 16.06 -7.08
N SER A 124 2.61 15.63 -6.23
CA SER A 124 2.92 15.22 -4.87
C SER A 124 3.81 13.97 -4.87
N SER A 125 4.69 13.88 -3.86
CA SER A 125 5.57 12.72 -3.69
C SER A 125 4.77 11.50 -3.25
N ILE A 126 5.19 10.32 -3.71
CA ILE A 126 4.58 9.06 -3.31
C ILE A 126 4.74 8.74 -1.81
N SER A 127 5.66 9.43 -1.12
CA SER A 127 5.83 9.32 0.34
C SER A 127 4.64 9.82 1.16
N VAL A 128 3.66 10.47 0.51
CA VAL A 128 2.38 10.84 1.11
C VAL A 128 1.59 9.62 1.59
N TYR A 129 1.74 8.46 0.95
CA TYR A 129 1.05 7.24 1.36
C TYR A 129 1.62 6.69 2.67
N PRO A 130 0.79 6.50 3.72
CA PRO A 130 1.24 5.90 4.97
C PRO A 130 1.75 4.47 4.76
N ASN A 131 2.80 4.06 5.49
CA ASN A 131 3.39 2.72 5.37
C ASN A 131 2.42 1.55 5.63
N ASP A 132 1.38 1.79 6.44
CA ASP A 132 0.36 0.78 6.77
C ASP A 132 -0.94 0.92 5.95
N ALA A 133 -0.93 1.78 4.92
CA ALA A 133 -2.07 2.00 4.05
C ALA A 133 -2.28 0.83 3.08
N LEU A 134 -3.54 0.44 2.88
CA LEU A 134 -3.95 -0.42 1.79
C LEU A 134 -4.36 0.45 0.60
N LEU A 135 -3.63 0.35 -0.50
CA LEU A 135 -3.90 1.11 -1.72
C LEU A 135 -4.79 0.29 -2.67
N TYR A 136 -5.89 0.90 -3.09
CA TYR A 136 -6.81 0.33 -4.08
C TYR A 136 -6.95 1.29 -5.26
N ALA A 137 -6.68 0.81 -6.48
CA ALA A 137 -6.91 1.55 -7.71
C ALA A 137 -8.20 1.03 -8.35
N PHE A 138 -9.23 1.88 -8.43
CA PHE A 138 -10.54 1.53 -8.98
C PHE A 138 -10.69 2.10 -10.38
N GLU A 139 -11.02 1.24 -11.34
CA GLU A 139 -11.32 1.66 -12.71
C GLU A 139 -12.59 2.53 -12.75
N LEU A 140 -12.46 3.69 -13.38
CA LEU A 140 -13.50 4.70 -13.49
C LEU A 140 -14.37 4.43 -14.73
N PRO A 141 -15.68 4.76 -14.67
CA PRO A 141 -16.53 4.75 -15.84
C PRO A 141 -16.13 5.88 -16.80
N ALA A 142 -16.09 5.61 -18.11
CA ALA A 142 -15.92 6.66 -19.13
C ALA A 142 -17.21 7.50 -19.29
N GLU A 143 -17.11 8.78 -19.67
CA GLU A 143 -18.27 9.52 -20.18
C GLU A 143 -18.67 9.02 -21.58
N GLU A 144 -19.97 9.08 -21.87
CA GLU A 144 -20.55 8.54 -23.12
C GLU A 144 -20.42 9.50 -24.32
N ASP A 145 -19.74 10.64 -24.18
CA ASP A 145 -19.67 11.67 -25.21
C ASP A 145 -18.62 11.36 -26.30
N GLN A 146 -19.14 11.11 -27.52
CA GLN A 146 -18.47 10.56 -28.71
C GLN A 146 -17.56 11.54 -29.46
N SER A 147 -17.06 12.60 -28.82
CA SER A 147 -16.36 13.68 -29.54
C SER A 147 -14.89 13.35 -29.84
N ASN A 148 -14.23 12.45 -29.08
CA ASN A 148 -12.88 12.00 -29.41
C ASN A 148 -12.52 10.64 -28.75
N PRO A 149 -12.42 9.52 -29.50
CA PRO A 149 -12.14 8.19 -28.95
C PRO A 149 -10.70 8.01 -28.42
N GLN A 150 -9.85 9.03 -28.50
CA GLN A 150 -8.46 8.99 -28.01
C GLN A 150 -8.27 9.61 -26.61
N CYS A 151 -9.27 10.29 -26.04
CA CYS A 151 -9.19 10.82 -24.68
C CYS A 151 -10.23 10.15 -23.77
N PHE A 152 -9.77 9.59 -22.64
CA PHE A 152 -10.66 9.10 -21.59
C PHE A 152 -11.09 10.27 -20.72
N ILE A 153 -12.40 10.46 -20.58
CA ILE A 153 -13.01 11.41 -19.64
C ILE A 153 -13.74 10.57 -18.60
N ALA A 154 -13.37 10.74 -17.32
CA ALA A 154 -14.03 10.04 -16.22
C ALA A 154 -15.45 10.61 -16.03
N ALA A 155 -16.46 9.75 -16.01
CA ALA A 155 -17.80 10.17 -15.64
C ALA A 155 -17.85 10.58 -14.17
N PRO A 156 -18.79 11.48 -13.78
CA PRO A 156 -19.00 11.84 -12.39
C PRO A 156 -19.26 10.59 -11.55
N THR A 157 -18.56 10.47 -10.41
CA THR A 157 -18.65 9.29 -9.54
C THR A 157 -19.01 9.66 -8.11
N VAL A 158 -19.53 8.67 -7.37
CA VAL A 158 -19.77 8.74 -5.93
C VAL A 158 -19.21 7.49 -5.26
N ILE A 159 -18.62 7.67 -4.07
CA ILE A 159 -18.10 6.55 -3.29
C ILE A 159 -19.24 5.89 -2.53
N ALA A 160 -19.32 4.58 -2.62
CA ALA A 160 -20.20 3.75 -1.83
C ALA A 160 -19.42 2.82 -0.90
N ALA A 161 -19.90 2.61 0.32
CA ALA A 161 -19.24 1.70 1.27
C ALA A 161 -20.22 0.72 1.89
N HIS A 162 -19.77 -0.52 2.12
CA HIS A 162 -20.56 -1.53 2.81
C HIS A 162 -20.72 -1.16 4.28
N ARG A 163 -21.96 -1.13 4.74
CA ARG A 163 -22.29 -0.72 6.10
C ARG A 163 -23.18 -1.74 6.78
N LYS A 164 -22.88 -2.04 8.04
CA LYS A 164 -23.73 -2.82 8.93
C LYS A 164 -24.12 -1.99 10.14
N MET A 165 -25.38 -2.12 10.54
CA MET A 165 -25.89 -1.52 11.76
C MET A 165 -25.75 -2.52 12.91
N GLN A 166 -25.10 -2.11 14.00
CA GLN A 166 -24.97 -2.88 15.23
C GLN A 166 -25.80 -2.21 16.33
N TYR A 167 -26.80 -2.94 16.83
CA TYR A 167 -27.60 -2.50 17.95
C TYR A 167 -26.96 -3.00 19.24
N ASN A 168 -26.65 -2.09 20.16
CA ASN A 168 -26.14 -2.44 21.48
C ASN A 168 -27.33 -2.70 22.41
N ASP A 169 -27.25 -3.77 23.20
CA ASP A 169 -28.24 -4.14 24.21
C ASP A 169 -28.19 -3.26 25.49
N SER A 170 -27.33 -2.24 25.52
CA SER A 170 -27.19 -1.36 26.68
C SER A 170 -28.38 -0.40 26.80
N TYR A 171 -29.06 -0.45 27.96
CA TYR A 171 -30.23 0.36 28.33
C TYR A 171 -30.03 1.89 28.26
N LEU A 172 -28.78 2.37 28.12
CA LEU A 172 -28.47 3.79 27.92
C LEU A 172 -28.46 4.11 26.43
N LEU A 173 -29.64 4.42 25.90
CA LEU A 173 -29.81 4.99 24.57
C LEU A 173 -29.26 6.43 24.57
N GLY A 174 -27.96 6.60 24.32
CA GLY A 174 -27.36 7.90 24.05
C GLY A 174 -27.88 8.52 22.74
N ALA A 175 -27.25 9.59 22.26
CA ALA A 175 -27.54 10.27 20.99
C ALA A 175 -27.59 9.33 19.76
N THR A 176 -27.09 8.10 19.87
CA THR A 176 -27.07 7.09 18.82
C THR A 176 -28.30 6.18 18.79
N ARG A 177 -29.27 6.36 19.72
CA ARG A 177 -30.43 5.46 19.92
C ARG A 177 -30.03 3.98 20.01
N GLY A 178 -28.86 3.70 20.60
CA GLY A 178 -28.35 2.33 20.76
C GLY A 178 -27.87 1.67 19.48
N CYS A 179 -27.79 2.37 18.35
CA CYS A 179 -27.33 1.82 17.07
C CYS A 179 -26.02 2.46 16.64
N THR A 180 -25.03 1.64 16.32
CA THR A 180 -23.72 2.05 15.80
C THR A 180 -23.56 1.56 14.36
N ALA A 181 -23.17 2.48 13.48
CA ALA A 181 -22.86 2.17 12.09
C ALA A 181 -21.41 1.70 11.99
N ARG A 182 -21.15 0.58 11.32
CA ARG A 182 -19.79 0.14 11.01
C ARG A 182 -19.65 -0.12 9.52
N VAL A 183 -18.71 0.58 8.92
CA VAL A 183 -18.24 0.29 7.57
C VAL A 183 -17.34 -0.94 7.61
N PHE A 184 -17.38 -1.76 6.57
CA PHE A 184 -16.51 -2.90 6.40
C PHE A 184 -16.19 -3.10 4.93
N GLY A 185 -15.25 -3.99 4.64
CA GLY A 185 -14.99 -4.42 3.27
C GLY A 185 -14.26 -3.38 2.43
N VAL A 186 -14.36 -3.53 1.12
CA VAL A 186 -13.76 -2.64 0.12
C VAL A 186 -14.85 -1.71 -0.43
N PRO A 187 -14.64 -0.38 -0.46
CA PRO A 187 -15.63 0.54 -1.03
C PRO A 187 -15.75 0.34 -2.55
N LEU A 188 -16.83 0.89 -3.11
CA LEU A 188 -17.11 0.89 -4.54
C LEU A 188 -17.11 2.32 -5.07
N ILE A 189 -16.72 2.49 -6.33
CA ILE A 189 -16.87 3.75 -7.06
C ILE A 189 -18.00 3.57 -8.06
N LEU A 190 -19.09 4.32 -7.88
CA LEU A 190 -20.29 4.24 -8.69
C LEU A 190 -20.38 5.44 -9.62
N ARG A 191 -20.89 5.26 -10.84
CA ARG A 191 -21.25 6.37 -11.72
C ARG A 191 -22.46 7.10 -11.12
N PHE A 192 -22.34 8.40 -10.93
CA PHE A 192 -23.44 9.21 -10.44
C PHE A 192 -23.37 10.64 -10.96
N THR A 193 -24.35 11.01 -11.77
CA THR A 193 -24.59 12.38 -12.21
C THR A 193 -25.96 12.85 -11.70
N PRO A 194 -26.02 13.92 -10.88
CA PRO A 194 -27.27 14.53 -10.46
C PRO A 194 -28.15 14.91 -11.67
N GLY A 195 -29.45 14.65 -11.60
CA GLY A 195 -30.39 14.97 -12.67
C GLY A 195 -30.35 14.03 -13.89
N LYS A 196 -29.45 13.04 -13.93
CA LYS A 196 -29.40 12.00 -14.99
C LYS A 196 -29.54 10.57 -14.46
N THR A 197 -29.03 10.30 -13.26
CA THR A 197 -28.95 8.94 -12.71
C THR A 197 -30.24 8.59 -11.99
N THR A 198 -30.83 7.44 -12.32
CA THR A 198 -32.02 6.92 -11.63
C THR A 198 -31.65 6.02 -10.46
N GLY A 199 -32.56 5.87 -9.50
CA GLY A 199 -32.38 4.92 -8.39
C GLY A 199 -32.09 3.50 -8.88
N ASN A 200 -32.85 3.01 -9.86
CA ASN A 200 -32.64 1.68 -10.43
C ASN A 200 -31.23 1.48 -11.02
N LYS A 201 -30.72 2.45 -11.80
CA LYS A 201 -29.36 2.37 -12.35
C LYS A 201 -28.30 2.27 -11.26
N LEU A 202 -28.47 3.01 -10.17
CA LEU A 202 -27.54 2.99 -9.04
C LEU A 202 -27.55 1.62 -8.32
N TYR A 203 -28.72 1.04 -8.09
CA TYR A 203 -28.85 -0.30 -7.51
C TYR A 203 -28.28 -1.39 -8.42
N GLU A 204 -28.53 -1.30 -9.73
CA GLU A 204 -27.96 -2.23 -10.72
C GLU A 204 -26.43 -2.16 -10.74
N GLU A 205 -25.85 -0.97 -10.70
CA GLU A 205 -24.40 -0.80 -10.66
C GLU A 205 -23.79 -1.38 -9.38
N VAL A 206 -24.40 -1.13 -8.20
CA VAL A 206 -23.96 -1.77 -6.95
C VAL A 206 -24.07 -3.29 -7.07
N TRP A 207 -25.18 -3.80 -7.60
CA TRP A 207 -25.41 -5.23 -7.76
C TRP A 207 -24.36 -5.91 -8.65
N LEU A 208 -23.96 -5.27 -9.75
CA LEU A 208 -22.89 -5.76 -10.63
C LEU A 208 -21.59 -6.02 -9.85
N HIS A 209 -21.23 -5.14 -8.92
CA HIS A 209 -20.01 -5.28 -8.14
C HIS A 209 -20.11 -6.29 -6.99
N VAL A 210 -21.28 -6.37 -6.33
CA VAL A 210 -21.42 -7.12 -5.07
C VAL A 210 -22.04 -8.51 -5.22
N SER A 211 -22.68 -8.78 -6.37
CA SER A 211 -23.35 -10.07 -6.63
C SER A 211 -22.40 -11.26 -6.46
N ARG A 212 -21.13 -11.11 -6.85
CA ARG A 212 -20.07 -12.14 -6.68
C ARG A 212 -19.76 -12.50 -5.23
N PHE A 213 -20.10 -11.65 -4.26
CA PHE A 213 -19.87 -11.90 -2.84
C PHE A 213 -20.96 -12.76 -2.21
N LEU A 214 -22.08 -12.95 -2.89
CA LEU A 214 -23.21 -13.70 -2.37
C LEU A 214 -23.13 -15.14 -2.88
N LYS A 215 -23.33 -16.10 -1.97
CA LYS A 215 -23.52 -17.50 -2.38
C LYS A 215 -24.66 -17.56 -3.42
N ASN A 216 -24.34 -18.05 -4.63
CA ASN A 216 -25.36 -18.39 -5.62
C ASN A 216 -26.31 -19.42 -5.00
N SER A 217 -27.49 -18.97 -4.61
CA SER A 217 -28.62 -19.89 -4.52
C SER A 217 -28.84 -20.34 -5.96
N GLY A 218 -28.59 -21.61 -6.25
CA GLY A 218 -28.75 -22.15 -7.60
C GLY A 218 -30.08 -21.70 -8.19
N VAL A 219 -30.06 -21.37 -9.47
CA VAL A 219 -31.26 -21.11 -10.27
C VAL A 219 -32.11 -22.37 -10.26
N GLY A 220 -32.95 -22.50 -9.24
CA GLY A 220 -33.90 -23.57 -9.05
C GLY A 220 -35.25 -22.93 -8.78
N LYS A 221 -36.02 -22.71 -9.84
CA LYS A 221 -37.48 -22.62 -9.74
C LYS A 221 -37.96 -23.94 -9.12
N GLN A 222 -38.07 -24.01 -7.81
CA GLN A 222 -38.88 -25.02 -7.15
C GLN A 222 -39.91 -24.30 -6.30
N GLN A 223 -41.14 -24.25 -6.83
CA GLN A 223 -42.35 -24.23 -6.03
C GLN A 223 -42.16 -25.24 -4.89
N ARG A 224 -41.90 -24.75 -3.68
CA ARG A 224 -42.02 -25.58 -2.48
C ARG A 224 -43.30 -25.19 -1.75
N ILE A 225 -44.07 -26.24 -1.56
CA ILE A 225 -45.40 -26.34 -1.00
C ILE A 225 -45.46 -25.62 0.34
N ARG A 226 -46.57 -24.88 0.53
CA ARG A 226 -46.97 -24.26 1.79
C ARG A 226 -47.16 -25.34 2.85
N GLU A 227 -46.25 -25.40 3.81
CA GLU A 227 -46.55 -25.97 5.13
C GLU A 227 -46.16 -24.98 6.22
N ALA A 228 -47.12 -24.72 7.09
CA ALA A 228 -47.11 -23.67 8.09
C ALA A 228 -46.11 -23.99 9.20
N ASN A 229 -44.92 -23.39 9.13
CA ASN A 229 -44.06 -23.18 10.29
C ASN A 229 -43.73 -21.69 10.38
N ARG A 230 -43.93 -21.12 11.56
CA ARG A 230 -43.83 -19.69 11.91
C ARG A 230 -42.39 -19.13 11.91
N ALA A 231 -41.48 -19.74 11.15
CA ALA A 231 -40.18 -19.15 10.87
C ALA A 231 -40.32 -18.35 9.58
N ILE A 232 -40.10 -17.04 9.64
CA ILE A 232 -39.99 -16.20 8.45
C ILE A 232 -38.77 -16.76 7.68
N ASP A 233 -39.03 -17.40 6.55
CA ASP A 233 -37.95 -17.90 5.70
C ASP A 233 -37.07 -16.71 5.31
N ALA A 234 -35.75 -16.86 5.47
CA ALA A 234 -34.75 -15.87 5.09
C ALA A 234 -34.85 -15.41 3.61
N ALA A 235 -35.66 -16.10 2.80
CA ALA A 235 -36.00 -15.77 1.43
C ALA A 235 -37.10 -14.69 1.28
N GLU A 236 -37.94 -14.46 2.29
CA GLU A 236 -39.12 -13.56 2.18
C GLU A 236 -38.81 -12.05 2.36
N ASP A 237 -37.63 -11.69 2.90
CA ASP A 237 -37.25 -10.29 3.13
C ASP A 237 -36.67 -9.55 1.91
N ILE A 238 -36.67 -10.20 0.74
CA ILE A 238 -36.25 -9.61 -0.54
C ILE A 238 -37.45 -8.98 -1.26
N ARG A 239 -38.21 -8.12 -0.56
CA ARG A 239 -39.41 -7.45 -1.12
C ARG A 239 -39.11 -6.58 -2.36
N ASN A 240 -37.86 -6.11 -2.53
CA ASN A 240 -37.43 -5.22 -3.63
C ASN A 240 -36.32 -5.81 -4.53
N GLY A 241 -36.11 -7.13 -4.52
CA GLY A 241 -35.10 -7.79 -5.38
C GLY A 241 -33.65 -7.75 -4.88
N TYR A 242 -33.25 -6.75 -4.07
CA TYR A 242 -31.86 -6.61 -3.58
C TYR A 242 -31.69 -6.98 -2.07
N PRO A 243 -30.52 -7.51 -1.66
CA PRO A 243 -30.20 -7.88 -0.28
C PRO A 243 -29.69 -6.72 0.60
N PHE A 244 -29.70 -5.50 0.09
CA PHE A 244 -29.26 -4.28 0.76
C PHE A 244 -30.16 -3.12 0.35
N ASP A 245 -30.13 -2.05 1.14
CA ASP A 245 -30.74 -0.76 0.84
C ASP A 245 -29.63 0.29 0.67
N LEU A 246 -29.78 1.20 -0.29
CA LEU A 246 -28.83 2.30 -0.50
C LEU A 246 -29.27 3.52 0.28
N CYS A 247 -28.36 4.14 1.01
CA CYS A 247 -28.64 5.27 1.90
C CYS A 247 -27.74 6.48 1.61
N CYS A 248 -28.32 7.69 1.57
CA CYS A 248 -27.57 8.93 1.41
C CYS A 248 -26.85 9.28 2.73
N VAL A 249 -25.52 9.41 2.70
CA VAL A 249 -24.71 9.65 3.90
C VAL A 249 -23.63 10.70 3.66
N LYS A 250 -23.09 11.23 4.76
CA LYS A 250 -21.85 12.03 4.74
C LYS A 250 -20.64 11.12 4.49
N LEU A 251 -19.48 11.70 4.18
CA LEU A 251 -18.21 10.97 3.97
C LEU A 251 -17.75 10.13 5.18
N SER A 252 -18.28 10.39 6.38
CA SER A 252 -18.03 9.53 7.55
C SER A 252 -18.81 8.21 7.52
N PHE A 253 -19.79 8.07 6.62
CA PHE A 253 -20.74 6.95 6.53
C PHE A 253 -21.58 6.69 7.78
N GLU A 254 -21.53 7.55 8.81
CA GLU A 254 -22.27 7.37 10.06
C GLU A 254 -23.63 8.05 10.08
N TRP A 255 -23.79 9.13 9.32
CA TRP A 255 -24.92 10.04 9.42
C TRP A 255 -25.43 10.44 8.03
N CYS A 256 -26.73 10.76 7.97
CA CYS A 256 -27.37 11.26 6.76
C CYS A 256 -26.73 12.57 6.27
N SER A 257 -26.61 12.72 4.94
CA SER A 257 -26.20 13.97 4.30
C SER A 257 -27.33 14.98 4.15
N LYS A 258 -28.59 14.53 4.11
CA LYS A 258 -29.77 15.38 3.85
C LYS A 258 -30.44 15.90 5.12
N CYS A 259 -30.58 15.05 6.14
CA CYS A 259 -31.31 15.41 7.36
C CYS A 259 -30.45 16.28 8.29
N ALA A 260 -31.10 17.19 9.01
CA ALA A 260 -30.48 17.89 10.13
C ALA A 260 -30.05 16.89 11.22
N TRP A 261 -28.92 17.17 11.88
CA TRP A 261 -28.32 16.31 12.90
C TRP A 261 -29.31 15.87 14.03
N PRO A 262 -30.21 16.73 14.55
CA PRO A 262 -31.16 16.35 15.60
C PRO A 262 -32.18 15.26 15.21
N ALA A 263 -32.34 14.98 13.91
CA ALA A 263 -33.19 13.90 13.46
C ALA A 263 -32.59 12.52 13.80
N PHE A 264 -31.31 12.46 14.18
CA PHE A 264 -30.54 11.23 14.41
C PHE A 264 -30.65 10.24 13.24
N CYS A 265 -30.81 10.76 12.02
CA CYS A 265 -30.98 9.98 10.81
C CYS A 265 -29.64 9.38 10.38
N ARG A 266 -29.60 8.05 10.23
CA ARG A 266 -28.42 7.30 9.77
C ARG A 266 -28.23 7.28 8.25
N GLY A 267 -29.21 7.78 7.52
CA GLY A 267 -29.19 7.88 6.06
C GLY A 267 -30.60 7.75 5.51
N CYS A 268 -30.98 8.63 4.59
CA CYS A 268 -32.24 8.49 3.87
C CYS A 268 -32.10 7.42 2.79
N VAL A 269 -33.04 6.47 2.77
CA VAL A 269 -33.07 5.41 1.75
C VAL A 269 -33.30 6.02 0.37
N ILE A 270 -32.48 5.61 -0.59
CA ILE A 270 -32.65 5.87 -2.02
C ILE A 270 -33.57 4.77 -2.54
N LEU A 271 -34.69 5.16 -3.13
CA LEU A 271 -35.66 4.20 -3.68
C LEU A 271 -35.12 3.56 -4.95
N SER A 272 -35.30 2.25 -5.11
CA SER A 272 -35.02 1.51 -6.34
C SER A 272 -36.19 1.71 -7.32
N ASN A 273 -36.29 2.91 -7.88
CA ASN A 273 -37.30 3.28 -8.86
C ASN A 273 -36.66 3.96 -10.08
N ASN A 274 -37.48 4.24 -11.10
CA ASN A 274 -37.05 4.96 -12.30
C ASN A 274 -37.03 6.49 -12.11
N GLU A 275 -37.20 6.99 -10.88
CA GLU A 275 -37.11 8.42 -10.61
C GLU A 275 -35.66 8.87 -10.67
N ILE A 276 -35.47 10.06 -11.24
CA ILE A 276 -34.17 10.69 -11.36
C ILE A 276 -33.80 11.28 -10.01
N ILE A 277 -32.56 11.04 -9.57
CA ILE A 277 -32.03 11.63 -8.36
C ILE A 277 -31.52 13.03 -8.71
N GLU A 278 -32.25 14.05 -8.32
CA GLU A 278 -31.86 15.46 -8.52
C GLU A 278 -30.80 15.92 -7.51
N ASP A 279 -30.83 15.35 -6.30
CA ASP A 279 -29.93 15.73 -5.21
C ASP A 279 -28.47 15.34 -5.47
N CYS A 280 -27.53 16.21 -5.11
CA CYS A 280 -26.11 15.86 -5.05
C CYS A 280 -25.84 14.88 -3.89
N LEU A 281 -25.36 13.68 -4.22
CA LEU A 281 -24.96 12.68 -3.23
C LEU A 281 -23.49 12.89 -2.82
N MET A 282 -23.23 13.06 -1.52
CA MET A 282 -21.86 13.12 -1.00
C MET A 282 -21.21 11.73 -0.96
N ALA A 283 -21.93 10.75 -0.42
CA ALA A 283 -21.54 9.35 -0.34
C ALA A 283 -22.78 8.46 -0.21
N VAL A 284 -22.63 7.19 -0.54
CA VAL A 284 -23.70 6.18 -0.45
C VAL A 284 -23.30 5.08 0.53
N ALA A 285 -24.16 4.76 1.49
CA ALA A 285 -23.99 3.58 2.32
C ALA A 285 -24.80 2.41 1.73
N ILE A 286 -24.17 1.25 1.61
CA ILE A 286 -24.81 0.00 1.24
C ILE A 286 -25.19 -0.70 2.54
N ASP A 287 -26.42 -0.45 3.01
CA ASP A 287 -26.95 -1.02 4.24
C ASP A 287 -27.42 -2.45 3.97
N TRP A 288 -26.59 -3.40 4.39
CA TRP A 288 -26.92 -4.81 4.22
C TRP A 288 -28.03 -5.24 5.17
N LYS A 289 -29.02 -5.97 4.63
CA LYS A 289 -30.02 -6.63 5.47
C LYS A 289 -29.34 -7.70 6.31
N PRO A 290 -29.60 -7.79 7.64
CA PRO A 290 -28.91 -8.73 8.53
C PRO A 290 -28.92 -10.16 7.99
N THR A 291 -30.07 -10.63 7.53
CA THR A 291 -30.24 -11.98 6.97
C THR A 291 -29.31 -12.25 5.78
N ALA A 292 -29.18 -11.30 4.85
CA ALA A 292 -28.31 -11.45 3.69
C ALA A 292 -26.82 -11.38 4.09
N LEU A 293 -26.47 -10.44 4.98
CA LEU A 293 -25.10 -10.28 5.46
C LEU A 293 -24.59 -11.51 6.22
N TYR A 294 -25.40 -12.07 7.11
CA TYR A 294 -24.96 -13.17 7.97
C TYR A 294 -25.06 -14.55 7.31
N LEU A 295 -26.02 -14.77 6.40
CA LEU A 295 -26.26 -16.10 5.81
C LEU A 295 -25.69 -16.27 4.40
N ARG A 296 -25.60 -15.19 3.61
CA ARG A 296 -25.27 -15.27 2.18
C ARG A 296 -23.95 -14.61 1.80
N TYR A 297 -23.56 -13.55 2.49
CA TYR A 297 -22.36 -12.78 2.18
C TYR A 297 -21.06 -13.52 2.53
N GLN A 298 -20.15 -13.61 1.58
CA GLN A 298 -18.87 -14.31 1.70
C GLN A 298 -17.71 -13.32 1.79
N HIS A 299 -17.38 -12.92 3.02
CA HIS A 299 -16.26 -12.00 3.29
C HIS A 299 -14.91 -12.50 2.71
N SER A 300 -14.70 -13.81 2.64
CA SER A 300 -13.48 -14.39 2.04
C SER A 300 -13.40 -14.19 0.52
N VAL A 301 -14.55 -14.08 -0.16
CA VAL A 301 -14.60 -13.84 -1.61
C VAL A 301 -14.41 -12.37 -1.92
N GLU A 302 -14.92 -11.49 -1.06
CA GLU A 302 -14.70 -10.04 -1.18
C GLU A 302 -13.21 -9.67 -1.14
N LEU A 303 -12.48 -10.24 -0.18
CA LEU A 303 -11.07 -9.98 0.02
C LEU A 303 -10.15 -10.82 -0.89
N LEU A 304 -10.72 -11.64 -1.78
CA LEU A 304 -9.95 -12.44 -2.71
C LEU A 304 -9.21 -11.52 -3.68
N CYS A 305 -7.89 -11.70 -3.77
CA CYS A 305 -7.02 -10.95 -4.66
C CYS A 305 -5.98 -11.88 -5.27
N ARG A 306 -5.70 -11.70 -6.56
CA ARG A 306 -4.65 -12.43 -7.27
C ARG A 306 -3.39 -11.57 -7.35
N ASP A 307 -2.24 -12.15 -7.08
CA ASP A 307 -0.97 -11.46 -7.26
C ASP A 307 -0.51 -11.53 -8.72
N ASP A 308 -0.09 -10.38 -9.25
CA ASP A 308 0.67 -10.32 -10.49
C ASP A 308 2.13 -10.77 -10.27
N ALA A 309 2.82 -11.17 -11.35
CA ALA A 309 4.23 -11.56 -11.29
C ALA A 309 5.14 -10.46 -10.70
N SER A 310 4.78 -9.18 -10.89
CA SER A 310 5.48 -8.03 -10.31
C SER A 310 5.57 -8.09 -8.79
N VAL A 311 4.58 -8.68 -8.10
CA VAL A 311 4.54 -8.77 -6.64
C VAL A 311 5.70 -9.62 -6.14
N LEU A 312 5.82 -10.84 -6.66
CA LEU A 312 6.87 -11.76 -6.25
C LEU A 312 8.26 -11.22 -6.60
N GLN A 313 8.43 -10.66 -7.80
CA GLN A 313 9.70 -10.06 -8.22
C GLN A 313 10.11 -8.89 -7.32
N ALA A 314 9.19 -7.96 -7.04
CA ALA A 314 9.48 -6.82 -6.18
C ALA A 314 9.81 -7.25 -4.75
N TRP A 315 9.10 -8.25 -4.21
CA TRP A 315 9.34 -8.80 -2.87
C TRP A 315 10.67 -9.51 -2.76
N GLU A 316 11.02 -10.35 -3.74
CA GLU A 316 12.27 -11.09 -3.74
C GLU A 316 13.48 -10.16 -3.70
N ILE A 317 13.43 -9.04 -4.44
CA ILE A 317 14.52 -8.07 -4.44
C ILE A 317 14.48 -7.20 -3.18
N HIS A 318 13.30 -6.72 -2.75
CA HIS A 318 13.18 -5.83 -1.60
C HIS A 318 13.55 -6.52 -0.27
N TYR A 319 13.10 -7.76 -0.08
CA TYR A 319 13.40 -8.55 1.11
C TYR A 319 14.63 -9.45 0.92
N ARG A 320 15.42 -9.23 -0.14
CA ARG A 320 16.62 -10.00 -0.40
C ARG A 320 17.57 -9.90 0.80
N PRO A 321 18.01 -11.02 1.39
CA PRO A 321 18.95 -10.97 2.49
C PRO A 321 20.27 -10.38 1.99
N CYS A 322 20.79 -9.39 2.71
CA CYS A 322 22.10 -8.83 2.40
C CYS A 322 23.21 -9.86 2.69
N SER A 323 24.05 -10.12 1.70
CA SER A 323 25.20 -11.00 1.87
C SER A 323 26.35 -10.26 2.56
N LEU A 324 27.17 -10.97 3.35
CA LEU A 324 28.37 -10.42 3.96
C LEU A 324 29.34 -9.86 2.90
N LEU A 325 29.40 -10.50 1.74
CA LEU A 325 30.24 -10.07 0.63
C LEU A 325 29.81 -8.70 0.09
N SER A 326 28.51 -8.44 -0.01
CA SER A 326 27.99 -7.11 -0.40
C SER A 326 28.46 -6.04 0.58
N CYS A 327 28.26 -6.27 1.89
CA CYS A 327 28.71 -5.34 2.92
C CYS A 327 30.23 -5.09 2.89
N LEU A 328 31.02 -6.14 2.61
CA LEU A 328 32.48 -6.02 2.49
C LEU A 328 32.88 -5.23 1.24
N ASN A 329 32.20 -5.44 0.11
CA ASN A 329 32.47 -4.69 -1.11
C ASN A 329 32.17 -3.20 -0.91
N ASP A 330 31.03 -2.87 -0.29
CA ASP A 330 30.66 -1.49 0.02
C ASP A 330 31.68 -0.84 0.97
N PHE A 331 32.13 -1.57 2.00
CA PHE A 331 33.18 -1.12 2.92
C PHE A 331 34.53 -0.88 2.23
N MET A 332 34.85 -1.64 1.19
CA MET A 332 36.12 -1.54 0.46
C MET A 332 36.05 -0.57 -0.73
N GLN A 333 34.89 0.02 -1.01
CA GLN A 333 34.73 0.98 -2.10
C GLN A 333 35.57 2.25 -1.83
N ALA A 334 36.17 2.78 -2.89
CA ALA A 334 36.92 4.03 -2.79
C ALA A 334 35.96 5.21 -2.64
N GLU A 335 36.16 6.03 -1.62
CA GLU A 335 35.39 7.26 -1.36
C GLU A 335 36.26 8.50 -1.60
N CYS A 336 35.67 9.56 -2.13
CA CYS A 336 36.31 10.89 -2.15
C CYS A 336 36.21 11.49 -0.76
N LEU A 337 37.31 12.04 -0.26
CA LEU A 337 37.32 12.73 1.03
C LEU A 337 36.74 14.14 0.88
N ASP A 338 35.88 14.53 1.82
CA ASP A 338 35.30 15.88 1.87
C ASP A 338 36.38 16.96 2.09
N ASP A 339 37.39 16.63 2.89
CA ASP A 339 38.51 17.52 3.20
C ASP A 339 39.68 17.33 2.23
N GLU A 340 40.25 18.44 1.77
CA GLU A 340 41.49 18.42 0.99
C GLU A 340 42.69 18.02 1.85
N ILE A 341 43.44 17.01 1.39
CA ILE A 341 44.64 16.52 2.06
C ILE A 341 45.89 17.15 1.45
N MET A 342 46.84 17.52 2.31
CA MET A 342 48.17 17.91 1.87
C MET A 342 48.92 16.70 1.30
N CYS A 343 49.14 16.70 0.00
CA CYS A 343 49.84 15.63 -0.69
C CYS A 343 51.36 15.85 -0.62
N LYS A 344 52.10 14.92 -0.01
CA LYS A 344 53.56 15.06 0.20
C LYS A 344 54.35 15.24 -1.12
N PRO A 345 54.03 14.51 -2.21
CA PRO A 345 54.72 14.69 -3.50
C PRO A 345 54.49 16.04 -4.17
N CYS A 346 53.26 16.59 -4.15
CA CYS A 346 52.97 17.85 -4.85
C CYS A 346 53.03 19.09 -3.95
N GLY A 347 53.09 18.91 -2.61
CA GLY A 347 53.17 19.97 -1.63
C GLY A 347 51.91 20.84 -1.48
N LYS A 348 50.82 20.48 -2.16
CA LYS A 348 49.56 21.23 -2.19
C LYS A 348 48.45 20.48 -1.46
N LYS A 349 47.45 21.22 -0.98
CA LYS A 349 46.16 20.65 -0.57
C LYS A 349 45.37 20.29 -1.82
N CYS A 350 44.93 19.04 -1.90
CA CYS A 350 44.21 18.51 -3.04
C CYS A 350 43.15 17.51 -2.57
N PRO A 351 42.06 17.34 -3.33
CA PRO A 351 41.13 16.24 -3.08
C PRO A 351 41.84 14.89 -3.30
N ALA A 352 41.48 13.91 -2.48
CA ALA A 352 42.05 12.58 -2.50
C ALA A 352 40.96 11.54 -2.32
N THR A 353 41.15 10.37 -2.93
CA THR A 353 40.31 9.20 -2.68
C THR A 353 40.95 8.30 -1.64
N LYS A 354 40.13 7.76 -0.75
CA LYS A 354 40.52 6.78 0.26
C LYS A 354 39.81 5.46 -0.04
N ALA A 355 40.55 4.37 -0.02
CA ALA A 355 40.00 3.02 -0.13
C ALA A 355 40.54 2.15 1.00
N LEU A 356 39.69 1.30 1.55
CA LEU A 356 40.08 0.30 2.53
C LEU A 356 40.09 -1.08 1.86
N ALA A 357 41.05 -1.93 2.23
CA ALA A 357 41.07 -3.32 1.80
C ALA A 357 41.49 -4.22 2.97
N ILE A 358 40.87 -5.39 3.08
CA ILE A 358 41.33 -6.41 4.03
C ILE A 358 42.61 -7.04 3.44
N TRP A 359 43.75 -6.71 4.04
CA TRP A 359 45.05 -7.22 3.63
C TRP A 359 45.37 -8.57 4.25
N ARG A 360 44.90 -8.80 5.47
CA ARG A 360 45.01 -10.07 6.19
C ARG A 360 43.73 -10.36 6.94
N LEU A 361 43.20 -11.57 6.76
CA LEU A 361 42.05 -12.08 7.50
C LEU A 361 42.49 -12.67 8.86
N PRO A 362 41.68 -12.54 9.91
CA PRO A 362 41.87 -13.31 11.13
C PRO A 362 41.61 -14.80 10.87
N LYS A 363 42.11 -15.68 11.76
CA LYS A 363 41.89 -17.13 11.63
C LYS A 363 40.45 -17.52 11.97
N ILE A 364 39.82 -16.78 12.88
CA ILE A 364 38.44 -16.98 13.31
C ILE A 364 37.69 -15.67 13.09
N LEU A 365 36.51 -15.78 12.47
CA LEU A 365 35.60 -14.65 12.23
C LEU A 365 34.27 -14.93 12.94
N VAL A 366 33.85 -14.01 13.81
CA VAL A 366 32.56 -14.05 14.52
C VAL A 366 31.67 -12.95 13.96
N ARG A 367 30.38 -13.22 13.75
CA ARG A 367 29.43 -12.24 13.19
C ARG A 367 28.40 -11.85 14.23
N PHE A 368 28.31 -10.56 14.53
CA PHE A 368 27.27 -9.98 15.39
C PHE A 368 26.28 -9.17 14.56
N TYR A 369 24.99 -9.29 14.89
CA TYR A 369 23.92 -8.48 14.32
C TYR A 369 23.42 -7.53 15.40
N HIS A 370 23.67 -6.23 15.25
CA HIS A 370 23.11 -5.21 16.12
C HIS A 370 22.15 -4.35 15.28
N MET A 371 20.89 -4.25 15.68
CA MET A 371 19.77 -3.73 14.86
C MET A 371 19.83 -2.23 14.54
N TYR A 372 20.97 -1.55 14.76
CA TYR A 372 21.17 -0.13 14.45
C TYR A 372 22.51 0.23 13.80
N VAL A 373 23.52 -0.64 13.82
CA VAL A 373 24.76 -0.58 13.00
C VAL A 373 25.35 -1.98 13.08
N SER A 374 25.64 -2.62 11.95
CA SER A 374 26.34 -3.92 11.94
C SER A 374 27.78 -3.72 12.40
N LYS A 375 28.01 -3.79 13.71
CA LYS A 375 29.36 -3.93 14.27
C LYS A 375 29.71 -5.42 14.28
N ILE A 376 30.65 -5.83 13.42
CA ILE A 376 31.32 -7.12 13.57
C ILE A 376 32.33 -6.96 14.71
N PHE A 377 31.90 -7.25 15.93
CA PHE A 377 32.81 -7.47 17.04
C PHE A 377 33.51 -8.82 16.85
N VAL A 378 34.74 -8.95 17.33
CA VAL A 378 35.47 -10.22 17.40
C VAL A 378 35.71 -10.57 18.86
#